data_AF-A0A494XM76-F1
#
_entry.id   AF-A0A494XM76-F1
#
_cell.length_a   1.000
_cell.length_b   1.000
_cell.length_c   1.000
_cell.angle_alpha   90.00
_cell.angle_beta   90.00
_cell.angle_gamma   90.00
#
_symmetry.space_group_name_H-M   'P 1'
#
loop_
_entity.id
_entity.type
_entity.pdbx_description
1 polymer ?
#
loop_
_entity_poly.entity_id
_entity_poly.type
_entity_poly.pdbx_seq_one_letter_code
_entity_poly.pdbx_strand_id
1 'polypeptide(L)'
;MTNALEVLGDALRLTPLEHRFARAILEGSPVAREGAPALIPIQDLCTVLEADAGQMDAPAGGGTGDAALRERAAECLAGLLRSPRTLVSANEKTTLILFVLARVELGSTTVFAQCQFDGRFLALLRNVAAERGLDLY
;
A
#
# COMPACT_ATOMS: atom_id res chain seq x y z
N MET A 1 4.73 -11.94 13.49
CA MET A 1 6.17 -11.65 13.39
C MET A 1 6.30 -10.25 12.86
N THR A 2 7.13 -9.40 13.46
CA THR A 2 7.33 -8.03 12.98
C THR A 2 8.12 -8.06 11.67
N ASN A 3 7.70 -7.30 10.66
CA ASN A 3 8.42 -7.15 9.39
C ASN A 3 8.81 -5.70 9.10
N ALA A 4 9.62 -5.48 8.07
CA ALA A 4 10.15 -4.16 7.74
C ALA A 4 9.05 -3.16 7.36
N LEU A 5 7.99 -3.62 6.68
CA LEU A 5 6.85 -2.77 6.32
C LEU A 5 6.10 -2.28 7.56
N GLU A 6 5.92 -3.13 8.57
CA GLU A 6 5.31 -2.75 9.85
C GLU A 6 6.15 -1.66 10.55
N VAL A 7 7.45 -1.89 10.70
CA VAL A 7 8.37 -0.91 11.33
C VAL A 7 8.39 0.43 10.58
N LEU A 8 8.53 0.39 9.25
CA LEU A 8 8.60 1.60 8.45
C LEU A 8 7.26 2.31 8.40
N GLY A 9 6.15 1.59 8.27
CA GLY A 9 4.85 2.22 8.18
C GLY A 9 4.40 2.84 9.52
N ASP A 10 4.78 2.28 10.66
CA ASP A 10 4.63 2.94 11.97
C ASP A 10 5.38 4.28 12.00
N ALA A 11 6.63 4.30 11.53
CA ALA A 11 7.43 5.52 11.45
C ALA A 11 6.84 6.56 10.48
N LEU A 12 6.25 6.11 9.37
CA LEU A 12 5.57 6.94 8.38
C LEU A 12 4.12 7.28 8.76
N ARG A 13 3.62 6.75 9.88
CA ARG A 13 2.23 6.89 10.34
C ARG A 13 1.23 6.45 9.27
N LEU A 14 1.46 5.30 8.65
CA LEU A 14 0.48 4.69 7.76
C LEU A 14 -0.73 4.22 8.58
N THR A 15 -1.92 4.41 8.04
CA THR A 15 -3.13 3.85 8.64
C THR A 15 -3.09 2.31 8.53
N PRO A 16 -3.85 1.57 9.37
CA PRO A 16 -3.93 0.12 9.27
C PRO A 16 -4.34 -0.36 7.87
N LEU A 17 -5.22 0.37 7.20
CA LEU A 17 -5.64 0.06 5.84
C LEU A 17 -4.52 0.28 4.81
N GLU A 18 -3.82 1.40 4.90
CA GLU A 18 -2.67 1.72 4.04
C GLU A 18 -1.55 0.68 4.16
N HIS A 19 -1.29 0.19 5.37
CA HIS A 19 -0.37 -0.92 5.61
C HIS A 19 -0.75 -2.17 4.83
N ARG A 20 -2.02 -2.57 4.91
CA ARG A 20 -2.49 -3.78 4.23
C ARG A 20 -2.50 -3.61 2.72
N PHE A 21 -2.80 -2.42 2.21
CA PHE A 21 -2.68 -2.11 0.78
C PHE A 21 -1.23 -2.20 0.31
N ALA A 22 -0.29 -1.59 1.03
CA ALA A 22 1.14 -1.71 0.70
C ALA A 22 1.62 -3.17 0.73
N ARG A 23 1.19 -3.95 1.73
CA ARG A 23 1.47 -5.40 1.81
C ARG A 23 0.90 -6.15 0.60
N ALA A 24 -0.37 -5.94 0.26
CA ALA A 24 -1.02 -6.59 -0.87
C ALA A 24 -0.32 -6.29 -2.20
N ILE A 25 0.18 -5.07 -2.41
CA ILE A 25 0.95 -4.72 -3.61
C ILE A 25 2.30 -5.46 -3.64
N LEU A 26 3.00 -5.58 -2.50
CA LEU A 26 4.28 -6.30 -2.40
C LEU A 26 4.13 -7.82 -2.54
N GLU A 27 3.03 -8.37 -2.03
CA GLU A 27 2.65 -9.77 -2.16
C GLU A 27 2.22 -10.12 -3.58
N GLY A 28 1.37 -9.28 -4.17
CA GLY A 28 0.74 -9.51 -5.48
C GLY A 28 1.74 -9.48 -6.65
N SER A 29 2.94 -8.93 -6.47
CA SER A 29 3.93 -8.92 -7.53
C SER A 29 5.39 -8.83 -7.05
N PRO A 30 6.27 -9.77 -7.45
CA PRO A 30 7.71 -9.68 -7.18
C PRO A 30 8.35 -8.41 -7.74
N VAL A 31 7.90 -7.95 -8.92
CA VAL A 31 8.47 -6.75 -9.57
C VAL A 31 8.11 -5.46 -8.83
N ALA A 32 7.03 -5.45 -8.03
CA ALA A 32 6.73 -4.34 -7.13
C ALA A 32 7.85 -4.12 -6.12
N ARG A 33 8.45 -5.23 -5.64
CA ARG A 33 9.57 -5.19 -4.68
C ARG A 33 10.83 -4.64 -5.29
N GLU A 34 10.97 -4.73 -6.61
CA GLU A 34 12.10 -4.20 -7.38
C GLU A 34 11.93 -2.69 -7.67
N GLY A 35 10.72 -2.16 -7.53
CA GLY A 35 10.36 -0.76 -7.84
C GLY A 35 9.87 -0.55 -9.26
N ALA A 36 9.63 -1.62 -10.01
CA ALA A 36 9.02 -1.56 -11.32
C ALA A 36 7.48 -1.44 -11.21
N PRO A 37 6.80 -0.89 -12.23
CA PRO A 37 5.34 -0.90 -12.28
C PRO A 37 4.80 -2.33 -12.25
N ALA A 38 3.93 -2.61 -11.27
CA ALA A 38 3.32 -3.90 -11.04
C ALA A 38 1.83 -3.86 -11.35
N LEU A 39 1.32 -4.91 -11.98
CA LEU A 39 -0.11 -5.12 -12.17
C LEU A 39 -0.66 -5.90 -10.98
N ILE A 40 -1.54 -5.27 -10.23
CA ILE A 40 -2.18 -5.85 -9.05
C ILE A 40 -3.66 -6.08 -9.38
N PRO A 41 -4.19 -7.30 -9.24
CA PRO A 41 -5.62 -7.54 -9.40
C PRO A 41 -6.41 -6.63 -8.46
N ILE A 42 -7.39 -5.90 -9.00
CA ILE A 42 -8.22 -5.01 -8.18
C ILE A 42 -8.98 -5.82 -7.13
N GLN A 43 -9.36 -7.06 -7.47
CA GLN A 43 -10.02 -7.98 -6.55
C GLN A 43 -9.20 -8.21 -5.27
N ASP A 44 -7.87 -8.31 -5.35
CA ASP A 44 -7.02 -8.53 -4.18
C ASP A 44 -7.06 -7.31 -3.25
N LEU A 45 -7.11 -6.10 -3.83
CA LEU A 45 -7.27 -4.85 -3.08
C LEU A 45 -8.66 -4.72 -2.46
N CYS A 46 -9.70 -5.18 -3.17
CA CYS A 46 -11.06 -5.24 -2.64
C CYS A 46 -11.16 -6.21 -1.46
N THR A 47 -10.50 -7.37 -1.52
CA THR A 47 -10.45 -8.33 -0.41
C THR A 47 -9.77 -7.74 0.83
N VAL A 48 -8.76 -6.86 0.66
CA VAL A 48 -8.19 -6.11 1.79
C VAL A 48 -9.23 -5.20 2.45
N LEU A 49 -10.08 -4.53 1.67
CA LEU A 49 -11.16 -3.68 2.20
C LEU A 49 -12.23 -4.48 2.94
N GLU A 50 -12.61 -5.64 2.40
CA GLU A 50 -13.58 -6.54 3.04
C GLU A 50 -13.06 -7.05 4.38
N ALA A 51 -11.77 -7.38 4.46
CA ALA A 51 -11.12 -7.78 5.70
C ALA A 51 -11.01 -6.62 6.72
N ASP A 52 -10.85 -5.37 6.26
CA ASP A 52 -10.81 -4.18 7.12
C ASP A 52 -12.19 -3.78 7.65
N ALA A 53 -13.25 -3.96 6.86
CA ALA A 53 -14.61 -3.61 7.23
C ALA A 53 -15.22 -4.53 8.30
N GLY A 54 -14.54 -5.64 8.65
CA GLY A 54 -14.95 -6.53 9.74
C GLY A 54 -16.40 -6.97 9.64
N GLN A 55 -16.70 -7.93 8.75
CA GLN A 55 -18.03 -8.56 8.65
C GLN A 55 -19.19 -7.53 8.70
N MET A 56 -19.14 -6.48 7.87
CA MET A 56 -20.39 -5.78 7.57
C MET A 56 -21.29 -6.76 6.81
N ASP A 57 -22.48 -7.03 7.37
CA ASP A 57 -23.52 -7.82 6.73
C ASP A 57 -23.60 -7.51 5.25
N ALA A 58 -23.29 -8.50 4.42
CA ALA A 58 -23.41 -8.38 2.98
C ALA A 58 -24.85 -7.96 2.67
N PRO A 59 -25.10 -6.81 2.03
CA PRO A 59 -26.44 -6.50 1.56
C PRO A 59 -26.82 -7.61 0.58
N ALA A 60 -27.88 -8.35 0.93
CA ALA A 60 -28.50 -9.35 0.07
C ALA A 60 -29.00 -8.64 -1.20
N GLY A 61 -28.18 -8.64 -2.26
CA GLY A 61 -28.50 -7.97 -3.51
C GLY A 61 -27.27 -7.84 -4.40
N GLY A 62 -27.07 -8.83 -5.28
CA GLY A 62 -25.98 -8.82 -6.25
C GLY A 62 -26.05 -7.61 -7.18
N GLY A 63 -24.95 -6.86 -7.28
CA GLY A 63 -24.72 -5.90 -8.37
C GLY A 63 -24.05 -4.58 -7.99
N THR A 64 -24.14 -4.12 -6.73
CA THR A 64 -23.67 -2.76 -6.34
C THR A 64 -22.46 -2.74 -5.40
N GLY A 65 -22.08 -3.87 -4.81
CA GLY A 65 -20.93 -3.95 -3.88
C GLY A 65 -19.56 -3.82 -4.55
N ASP A 66 -19.38 -4.43 -5.73
CA ASP A 66 -18.07 -4.44 -6.42
C ASP A 66 -17.65 -3.03 -6.87
N ALA A 67 -18.56 -2.25 -7.46
CA ALA A 67 -18.25 -0.88 -7.89
C ALA A 67 -17.83 0.03 -6.72
N ALA A 68 -18.53 -0.06 -5.58
CA ALA A 68 -18.19 0.72 -4.38
C ALA A 68 -16.86 0.29 -3.75
N LEU A 69 -16.56 -1.02 -3.74
CA LEU A 69 -15.26 -1.53 -3.27
C LEU A 69 -14.12 -1.08 -4.17
N ARG A 70 -14.32 -1.04 -5.48
CA ARG A 70 -13.33 -0.53 -6.44
C ARG A 70 -13.07 0.95 -6.26
N GLU A 71 -14.12 1.75 -6.08
CA GLU A 71 -13.99 3.18 -5.81
C GLU A 71 -13.20 3.43 -4.53
N ARG A 72 -13.54 2.72 -3.45
CA ARG A 72 -12.82 2.82 -2.18
C ARG A 72 -11.37 2.31 -2.27
N ALA A 73 -11.10 1.29 -3.09
CA ALA A 73 -9.73 0.85 -3.36
C ALA A 73 -8.94 1.94 -4.11
N ALA A 74 -9.57 2.60 -5.08
CA ALA A 74 -8.99 3.73 -5.79
C ALA A 74 -8.65 4.89 -4.85
N GLU A 75 -9.55 5.22 -3.91
CA GLU A 75 -9.32 6.24 -2.89
C GLU A 75 -8.13 5.91 -1.99
N CYS A 76 -8.01 4.65 -1.53
CA CYS A 76 -6.89 4.23 -0.71
C CYS A 76 -5.55 4.32 -1.48
N LEU A 77 -5.52 3.83 -2.73
CA LEU A 77 -4.36 3.97 -3.60
C LEU A 77 -4.01 5.44 -3.86
N ALA A 78 -5.01 6.30 -4.05
CA ALA A 78 -4.81 7.74 -4.20
C ALA A 78 -4.22 8.37 -2.92
N GLY A 79 -4.64 7.90 -1.73
CA GLY A 79 -4.06 8.31 -0.45
C GLY A 79 -2.57 7.97 -0.34
N LEU A 80 -2.19 6.76 -0.73
CA LEU A 80 -0.79 6.31 -0.77
C LEU A 80 0.08 7.06 -1.80
N LEU A 81 -0.54 7.51 -2.89
CA LEU A 81 0.12 8.26 -3.97
C LEU A 81 0.27 9.76 -3.64
N ARG A 82 -0.74 10.37 -3.04
CA ARG A 82 -0.83 11.84 -2.90
C ARG A 82 -0.42 12.36 -1.53
N SER A 83 -0.41 11.52 -0.50
CA SER A 83 -0.09 11.94 0.86
C SER A 83 1.42 11.81 1.14
N PRO A 84 2.18 12.92 1.19
CA PRO A 84 3.58 12.86 1.54
C PRO A 84 3.74 12.41 2.99
N ARG A 85 4.78 11.60 3.24
CA ARG A 85 5.18 11.11 4.54
C ARG A 85 6.49 11.77 4.93
N THR A 86 6.53 12.19 6.19
CA THR A 86 7.67 12.91 6.75
C THR A 86 8.36 12.03 7.77
N LEU A 87 9.63 11.73 7.53
CA LEU A 87 10.52 11.14 8.52
C LEU A 87 11.45 12.22 9.05
N VAL A 88 11.48 12.34 10.37
CA VAL A 88 12.41 13.21 11.08
C VAL A 88 13.50 12.34 11.69
N SER A 89 14.75 12.62 11.33
CA SER A 89 15.90 11.95 11.92
C SER A 89 15.97 12.21 13.43
N ALA A 90 16.52 11.26 14.19
CA ALA A 90 16.71 11.38 15.64
C ALA A 90 17.56 12.60 16.03
N ASN A 91 18.35 13.16 15.11
CA ASN A 91 19.13 14.37 15.34
C ASN A 91 18.37 15.68 15.00
N GLU A 92 17.09 15.57 14.60
CA GLU A 92 16.16 16.65 14.18
C GLU A 92 16.65 17.57 13.06
N LYS A 93 17.83 17.30 12.49
CA LYS A 93 18.47 18.14 11.45
C LYS A 93 18.13 17.69 10.05
N THR A 94 17.60 16.49 9.89
CA THR A 94 17.28 15.92 8.58
C THR A 94 15.81 15.51 8.54
N THR A 95 15.08 16.17 7.65
CA THR A 95 13.69 15.85 7.33
C THR A 95 13.67 15.22 5.94
N LEU A 96 13.16 13.99 5.86
CA LEU A 96 12.94 13.31 4.59
C LEU A 96 11.45 13.32 4.29
N ILE A 97 11.10 13.80 3.10
CA ILE A 97 9.74 13.75 2.56
C ILE A 97 9.73 12.74 1.41
N LEU A 98 8.79 11.80 1.47
CA LEU A 98 8.60 10.75 0.47
C LEU A 98 7.13 10.40 0.30
N PHE A 99 6.78 9.76 -0.80
CA PHE A 99 5.46 9.16 -1.01
C PHE A 99 5.58 7.64 -0.86
N VAL A 100 4.48 6.93 -0.61
CA VAL A 100 4.53 5.46 -0.60
C VAL A 100 4.50 4.95 -2.03
N LEU A 101 3.53 5.42 -2.82
CA LEU A 101 3.43 5.12 -4.25
C LEU A 101 3.92 6.32 -5.07
N ALA A 102 4.60 6.03 -6.18
CA ALA A 102 5.01 7.02 -7.18
C ALA A 102 4.06 7.05 -8.39
N ARG A 103 3.38 5.94 -8.69
CA ARG A 103 2.41 5.86 -9.79
C ARG A 103 1.27 4.92 -9.44
N VAL A 104 0.06 5.32 -9.80
CA VAL A 104 -1.14 4.47 -9.82
C VAL A 104 -1.88 4.73 -11.11
N GLU A 105 -2.19 3.69 -11.85
CA GLU A 105 -3.13 3.73 -12.98
C GLU A 105 -4.27 2.76 -12.74
N LEU A 106 -5.48 3.29 -12.74
CA LEU A 106 -6.70 2.52 -12.57
C LEU A 106 -7.67 2.91 -13.68
N GLY A 107 -7.96 1.98 -14.59
CA GLY A 107 -9.02 2.15 -15.56
C GLY A 107 -10.37 1.79 -14.94
N SER A 108 -11.43 2.49 -15.33
CA SER A 108 -12.80 2.20 -14.86
C SER A 108 -13.29 0.80 -15.28
N THR A 109 -12.69 0.21 -16.31
CA THR A 109 -13.05 -1.11 -16.85
C THR A 109 -11.94 -2.15 -16.72
N THR A 110 -10.77 -1.77 -16.17
CA THR A 110 -9.64 -2.69 -16.04
C THR A 110 -9.83 -3.61 -14.84
N VAL A 111 -9.30 -4.82 -14.94
CA VAL A 111 -9.29 -5.80 -13.83
C VAL A 111 -8.05 -5.61 -12.93
N PHE A 112 -7.07 -4.83 -13.39
CA PHE A 112 -5.80 -4.58 -12.72
C PHE A 112 -5.63 -3.10 -12.42
N ALA A 113 -5.03 -2.81 -11.26
CA ALA A 113 -4.41 -1.54 -10.96
C ALA A 113 -2.91 -1.65 -11.30
N GLN A 114 -2.36 -0.69 -12.03
CA GLN A 114 -0.92 -0.57 -12.17
C GLN A 114 -0.39 0.28 -11.02
N CYS A 115 0.42 -0.31 -10.15
CA CYS A 115 0.99 0.36 -8.97
C CYS A 115 2.52 0.38 -9.07
N GLN A 116 3.13 1.49 -8.68
CA GLN A 116 4.58 1.60 -8.55
C GLN A 116 4.91 2.26 -7.22
N PHE A 117 5.74 1.61 -6.40
CA PHE A 117 6.26 2.23 -5.18
C PHE A 117 7.26 3.35 -5.50
N ASP A 118 7.32 4.34 -4.60
CA ASP A 118 8.38 5.33 -4.64
C ASP A 118 9.74 4.68 -4.37
N GLY A 119 10.76 5.10 -5.13
CA GLY A 119 12.10 4.52 -5.03
C GLY A 119 12.76 4.78 -3.66
N ARG A 120 12.48 5.93 -3.03
CA ARG A 120 12.99 6.24 -1.69
C ARG A 120 12.29 5.42 -0.63
N PHE A 121 10.97 5.24 -0.76
CA PHE A 121 10.21 4.34 0.10
C PHE A 121 10.78 2.91 0.07
N LEU A 122 10.99 2.33 -1.12
CA LEU A 122 11.55 0.98 -1.24
C LEU A 122 12.99 0.89 -0.72
N ALA A 123 13.82 1.90 -0.96
CA ALA A 123 15.18 1.93 -0.43
C ALA A 123 15.18 1.90 1.10
N LEU A 124 14.32 2.71 1.74
CA LEU A 124 14.16 2.69 3.19
C LEU A 124 13.64 1.36 3.70
N LEU A 125 12.65 0.78 3.02
CA LEU A 125 12.07 -0.50 3.40
C LEU A 125 13.12 -1.62 3.39
N ARG A 126 13.94 -1.68 2.34
CA ARG A 126 15.06 -2.63 2.23
C ARG A 126 16.15 -2.38 3.27
N ASN A 127 16.46 -1.12 3.57
CA ASN A 127 17.42 -0.78 4.61
C ASN A 127 16.93 -1.23 5.99
N VAL A 128 15.67 -0.99 6.33
CA VAL A 128 15.05 -1.46 7.58
C VAL A 128 15.09 -2.99 7.66
N ALA A 129 14.76 -3.68 6.57
CA ALA A 129 14.83 -5.14 6.49
C ALA A 129 16.25 -5.66 6.75
N ALA A 130 17.25 -5.07 6.08
CA ALA A 130 18.65 -5.48 6.20
C ALA A 130 19.26 -5.15 7.58
N GLU A 131 19.01 -3.96 8.11
CA GLU A 131 19.55 -3.51 9.40
C GLU A 131 19.00 -4.31 10.57
N ARG A 132 17.74 -4.76 10.48
CA ARG A 132 17.04 -5.45 11.57
C ARG A 132 16.93 -6.96 11.37
N GLY A 133 17.40 -7.49 10.24
CA GLY A 133 17.26 -8.91 9.89
C GLY A 133 15.80 -9.35 9.77
N LEU A 134 14.95 -8.50 9.20
CA LEU A 134 13.50 -8.74 9.07
C LEU A 134 13.13 -9.09 7.63
N ASP A 135 12.02 -9.83 7.48
CA ASP A 135 11.34 -9.96 6.20
C ASP A 135 10.81 -8.61 5.72
N LEU A 136 10.63 -8.46 4.39
CA LEU A 136 10.27 -7.17 3.79
C LEU A 136 8.84 -6.73 4.15
N TYR A 137 7.87 -7.66 4.23
CA TYR A 137 6.46 -7.38 4.48
C TYR A 137 5.70 -8.60 5.01
#